data_AF-A0A6V7HRX3-F1
#
_entry.id   AF-A0A6V7HRX3-F1
#
_cell.length_a   1.000
_cell.length_b   1.000
_cell.length_c   1.000
_cell.angle_alpha   90.00
_cell.angle_beta   90.00
_cell.angle_gamma   90.00
#
_symmetry.space_group_name_H-M   'P 1'
#
loop_
_entity.id
_entity.type
_entity.pdbx_description
1 polymer ?
#
loop_
_entity_poly.entity_id
_entity_poly.type
_entity_poly.pdbx_seq_one_letter_code
_entity_poly.pdbx_strand_id
1 'polypeptide(L)'
;GDQLHWIGCALYVACRESSTTTVGRPSSNIEGNCVSLTRLLQLCNLSLIQFFNKCKSWADMANMPQNFRQKIDKIERNFNVSMVIFKKYQPIFTDIFKNPAEDVSKPPRPRRHKALPCTPSRAFEFCWTLFICVKGAFPDISDDLVNSYHLLLACCDLIYSNALYANRKDLLNPNFP
;
A
#
# COMPACT_ATOMS: atom_id res chain seq x y z
N GLY A 1 22.52 10.26 -17.23
CA GLY A 1 21.63 9.61 -16.24
C GLY A 1 22.28 8.32 -15.77
N ASP A 2 21.97 7.87 -14.55
CA ASP A 2 22.51 6.63 -13.96
C ASP A 2 22.09 5.38 -14.78
N GLN A 3 23.07 4.58 -15.20
CA GLN A 3 22.85 3.37 -16.00
C GLN A 3 21.99 2.34 -15.27
N LEU A 4 22.14 2.20 -13.96
CA LEU A 4 21.40 1.22 -13.17
C LEU A 4 19.91 1.55 -13.13
N HIS A 5 19.55 2.83 -13.15
CA HIS A 5 18.16 3.28 -13.21
C HIS A 5 17.52 2.98 -14.57
N TRP A 6 18.27 3.13 -15.65
CA TRP A 6 17.79 2.81 -17.00
C TRP A 6 17.60 1.31 -17.18
N ILE A 7 18.54 0.50 -16.69
CA ILE A 7 18.39 -0.97 -16.64
C ILE A 7 17.15 -1.35 -15.81
N GLY A 8 16.94 -0.71 -14.67
CA GLY A 8 15.74 -0.91 -13.85
C GLY A 8 14.45 -0.61 -14.62
N CYS A 9 14.38 0.51 -15.33
CA CYS A 9 13.20 0.86 -16.14
C CYS A 9 12.99 -0.13 -17.31
N ALA A 10 14.08 -0.49 -18.01
CA ALA A 10 14.04 -1.45 -19.11
C ALA A 10 13.56 -2.84 -18.64
N LEU A 11 14.08 -3.31 -17.51
CA LEU A 11 13.69 -4.59 -16.92
C LEU A 11 12.22 -4.55 -16.47
N TYR A 12 11.78 -3.46 -15.83
CA TYR A 12 10.37 -3.30 -15.48
C TYR A 12 9.45 -3.42 -16.71
N VAL A 13 9.79 -2.71 -17.79
CA VAL A 13 9.05 -2.76 -19.06
C VAL A 13 9.03 -4.17 -19.63
N ALA A 14 10.19 -4.80 -19.79
CA ALA A 14 10.31 -6.14 -20.35
C ALA A 14 9.50 -7.17 -19.54
N CYS A 15 9.53 -7.07 -18.20
CA CYS A 15 8.78 -7.94 -17.31
C CYS A 15 7.27 -7.65 -17.28
N ARG A 16 6.79 -6.51 -17.79
CA ARG A 16 5.36 -6.19 -17.88
C ARG A 16 4.77 -6.56 -19.23
N GLU A 17 5.57 -6.50 -20.29
CA GLU A 17 5.18 -6.94 -21.65
C GLU A 17 5.21 -8.47 -21.78
N SER A 18 5.98 -9.18 -20.95
CA SER A 18 6.01 -10.64 -20.95
C SER A 18 4.66 -11.23 -20.51
N SER A 19 4.07 -12.14 -21.29
CA SER A 19 2.89 -12.90 -20.87
C SER A 19 3.31 -14.27 -20.35
N THR A 20 2.88 -14.64 -19.15
CA THR A 20 3.14 -15.98 -18.58
C THR A 20 1.86 -16.81 -18.60
N THR A 21 1.93 -18.01 -19.21
CA THR A 21 0.83 -18.97 -19.22
C THR A 21 0.77 -19.70 -17.89
N THR A 22 -0.35 -19.64 -17.17
CA THR A 22 -0.50 -20.36 -15.90
C THR A 22 -0.66 -21.87 -16.12
N VAL A 23 0.11 -22.67 -15.40
CA VAL A 23 -0.03 -24.13 -15.38
C VAL A 23 -1.38 -24.48 -14.73
N GLY A 24 -2.32 -25.02 -15.51
CA GLY A 24 -3.65 -25.47 -15.01
C GLY A 24 -4.86 -24.68 -15.50
N ARG A 25 -4.68 -23.53 -16.17
CA ARG A 25 -5.77 -22.79 -16.85
C ARG A 25 -5.27 -22.21 -18.18
N PRO A 26 -5.52 -22.88 -19.32
CA PRO A 26 -4.98 -22.48 -20.63
C PRO A 26 -5.56 -21.15 -21.17
N SER A 27 -6.57 -20.57 -20.51
CA SER A 27 -7.25 -19.32 -20.92
C SER A 27 -6.95 -18.10 -20.04
N SER A 28 -6.15 -18.24 -18.97
CA SER A 28 -5.74 -17.10 -18.14
C SER A 28 -4.26 -16.77 -18.36
N ASN A 29 -3.98 -15.93 -19.35
CA ASN A 29 -2.67 -15.31 -19.48
C ASN A 29 -2.53 -14.25 -18.38
N ILE A 30 -1.53 -14.38 -17.52
CA ILE A 30 -1.18 -13.31 -16.58
C ILE A 30 -0.22 -12.39 -17.33
N GLU A 31 -0.63 -11.13 -17.50
CA GLU A 31 0.28 -10.09 -17.97
C GLU A 31 1.37 -9.84 -16.92
N GLY A 32 2.60 -10.10 -17.31
CA GLY A 32 3.81 -9.85 -16.55
C GLY A 32 4.47 -11.10 -15.95
N ASN A 33 5.73 -10.92 -15.51
CA ASN A 33 6.56 -11.97 -14.90
C ASN A 33 6.66 -11.83 -13.36
N CYS A 34 5.61 -11.33 -12.70
CA CYS A 34 5.51 -11.20 -11.23
C CYS A 34 6.70 -10.50 -10.53
N VAL A 35 7.50 -9.70 -11.24
CA VAL A 35 8.62 -8.96 -10.63
C VAL A 35 8.05 -7.89 -9.71
N SER A 36 8.41 -7.97 -8.42
CA SER A 36 8.04 -6.95 -7.44
C SER A 36 8.74 -5.63 -7.77
N LEU A 37 7.94 -4.61 -8.09
CA LEU A 37 8.43 -3.26 -8.33
C LEU A 37 9.26 -2.77 -7.13
N THR A 38 8.79 -2.99 -5.90
CA THR A 38 9.53 -2.59 -4.69
C THR A 38 10.92 -3.23 -4.63
N ARG A 39 11.04 -4.52 -4.98
CA ARG A 39 12.33 -5.21 -4.97
C ARG A 39 13.26 -4.69 -6.07
N LEU A 40 12.72 -4.46 -7.27
CA LEU A 40 13.46 -3.90 -8.39
C LEU A 40 14.03 -2.52 -8.04
N LEU A 41 13.20 -1.66 -7.46
CA LEU A 41 13.60 -0.31 -7.06
C LEU A 41 14.70 -0.30 -5.99
N GLN A 42 14.62 -1.21 -5.01
CA GLN A 42 15.68 -1.39 -4.01
C GLN A 42 17.01 -1.78 -4.66
N LEU A 43 17.01 -2.73 -5.60
CA LEU A 43 18.22 -3.19 -6.28
C LEU A 43 18.83 -2.09 -7.16
N CYS A 44 18.00 -1.23 -7.73
CA CYS A 44 18.44 -0.10 -8.54
C CYS A 44 18.77 1.16 -7.73
N ASN A 45 18.64 1.13 -6.40
CA ASN A 45 18.73 2.30 -5.53
C ASN A 45 17.91 3.50 -6.07
N LEU A 46 16.65 3.22 -6.42
CA LEU A 46 15.76 4.15 -7.08
C LEU A 46 14.50 4.37 -6.22
N SER A 47 14.19 5.62 -5.86
CA SER A 47 12.94 5.88 -5.14
C SER A 47 11.74 5.72 -6.09
N LEU A 48 10.56 5.40 -5.54
CA LEU A 48 9.35 5.23 -6.34
C LEU A 48 8.97 6.51 -7.11
N ILE A 49 9.18 7.68 -6.51
CA ILE A 49 8.95 8.98 -7.16
C ILE A 49 9.94 9.20 -8.31
N GLN A 50 11.23 8.89 -8.11
CA GLN A 50 12.23 8.98 -9.18
C GLN A 50 11.94 7.98 -10.31
N PHE A 51 11.42 6.79 -9.97
CA PHE A 51 11.03 5.77 -10.93
C PHE A 51 9.95 6.26 -11.88
N PHE A 52 8.89 6.93 -11.41
CA PHE A 52 7.84 7.42 -12.32
C PHE A 52 8.40 8.36 -13.38
N ASN A 53 9.22 9.33 -12.98
CA ASN A 53 9.86 10.26 -13.90
C ASN A 53 10.76 9.54 -14.92
N LYS A 54 11.64 8.65 -14.44
CA LYS A 54 12.60 7.94 -15.31
C LYS A 54 11.92 6.92 -16.22
N CYS A 55 10.91 6.22 -15.72
CA CYS A 55 10.16 5.23 -16.50
C CYS A 55 9.38 5.92 -17.63
N LYS A 56 8.83 7.13 -17.40
CA LYS A 56 8.22 7.95 -18.45
C LYS A 56 9.24 8.38 -19.51
N SER A 57 10.40 8.91 -19.09
CA SER A 57 11.48 9.25 -20.03
C SER A 57 11.96 8.03 -20.83
N TRP A 58 12.07 6.86 -20.19
CA TRP A 58 12.39 5.60 -20.87
C TRP A 58 11.31 5.24 -21.88
N ALA A 59 10.03 5.34 -21.52
CA ALA A 59 8.92 5.08 -22.42
C ALA A 59 8.93 6.00 -23.65
N ASP A 60 9.35 7.27 -23.48
CA ASP A 60 9.59 8.21 -24.60
C ASP A 60 10.72 7.77 -25.50
N MET A 61 11.90 7.48 -24.93
CA MET A 61 13.07 7.06 -25.70
C MET A 61 12.86 5.74 -26.45
N ALA A 62 12.13 4.81 -25.84
CA ALA A 62 11.84 3.48 -26.41
C ALA A 62 10.56 3.46 -27.27
N ASN A 63 9.91 4.60 -27.48
CA ASN A 63 8.65 4.74 -28.23
C ASN A 63 7.56 3.74 -27.79
N MET A 64 7.36 3.62 -26.47
CA MET A 64 6.43 2.65 -25.88
C MET A 64 4.96 2.99 -26.19
N PRO A 65 4.09 1.96 -26.34
CA PRO A 65 2.66 2.15 -26.61
C PRO A 65 1.93 2.96 -25.53
N GLN A 66 0.86 3.65 -25.94
CA GLN A 66 0.05 4.46 -25.04
C GLN A 66 -0.56 3.68 -23.87
N ASN A 67 -0.90 2.41 -24.08
CA ASN A 67 -1.42 1.53 -23.03
C ASN A 67 -0.41 1.38 -21.87
N PHE A 68 0.88 1.16 -22.17
CA PHE A 68 1.93 1.07 -21.17
C PHE A 68 2.06 2.36 -20.36
N ARG A 69 2.02 3.51 -21.06
CA ARG A 69 2.09 4.84 -20.44
C ARG A 69 0.94 5.06 -19.45
N GLN A 70 -0.29 4.72 -19.86
CA GLN A 70 -1.46 4.77 -18.99
C GLN A 70 -1.33 3.87 -17.76
N LYS A 71 -0.72 2.68 -17.89
CA LYS A 71 -0.44 1.80 -16.74
C LYS A 71 0.51 2.46 -15.74
N ILE A 72 1.57 3.14 -16.21
CA ILE A 72 2.49 3.91 -15.33
C ILE A 72 1.76 5.07 -14.65
N ASP A 73 1.00 5.86 -15.40
CA ASP A 73 0.24 7.00 -14.87
C ASP A 73 -0.78 6.56 -13.82
N LYS A 74 -1.43 5.42 -14.03
CA LYS A 74 -2.38 4.84 -13.06
C LYS A 74 -1.68 4.46 -11.75
N ILE A 75 -0.51 3.82 -11.81
CA ILE A 75 0.27 3.44 -10.62
C ILE A 75 0.70 4.70 -9.86
N GLU A 76 1.19 5.72 -10.57
CA GLU A 76 1.59 7.00 -9.98
C GLU A 76 0.43 7.73 -9.31
N ARG A 77 -0.70 7.85 -9.99
CA ARG A 77 -1.92 8.45 -9.41
C ARG A 77 -2.36 7.71 -8.15
N ASN A 78 -2.40 6.38 -8.18
CA ASN A 78 -2.82 5.56 -7.05
C ASN A 78 -1.86 5.70 -5.85
N PHE A 79 -0.56 5.77 -6.12
CA PHE A 79 0.43 6.06 -5.11
C PHE A 79 0.21 7.45 -4.49
N ASN A 80 0.01 8.48 -5.31
CA ASN A 80 -0.18 9.86 -4.83
C ASN A 80 -1.41 9.99 -3.93
N VAL A 81 -2.54 9.41 -4.33
CA VAL A 81 -3.76 9.37 -3.49
C VAL A 81 -3.46 8.66 -2.17
N SER A 82 -2.89 7.46 -2.22
CA SER A 82 -2.59 6.66 -1.02
C SER A 82 -1.60 7.36 -0.09
N MET A 83 -0.62 8.09 -0.63
CA MET A 83 0.35 8.86 0.13
C MET A 83 -0.31 10.02 0.88
N VAL A 84 -1.22 10.77 0.22
CA VAL A 84 -1.96 11.86 0.87
C VAL A 84 -2.87 11.31 1.96
N ILE A 85 -3.57 10.20 1.69
CA ILE A 85 -4.45 9.57 2.67
C ILE A 85 -3.66 9.02 3.86
N PHE A 86 -2.48 8.43 3.65
CA PHE A 86 -1.63 7.95 4.74
C PHE A 86 -1.20 9.09 5.69
N LYS A 87 -0.85 10.25 5.13
CA LYS A 87 -0.53 11.44 5.94
C LYS A 87 -1.70 11.92 6.78
N LYS A 88 -2.95 11.76 6.30
CA LYS A 88 -4.16 12.09 7.06
C LYS A 88 -4.52 10.99 8.06
N TYR A 89 -4.25 9.75 7.73
CA TYR A 89 -4.50 8.59 8.57
C TYR A 89 -3.76 8.67 9.91
N GLN A 90 -2.50 9.11 9.89
CA GLN A 90 -1.70 9.22 11.13
C GLN A 90 -2.39 10.06 12.22
N PRO A 91 -2.73 11.34 12.01
CA PRO A 91 -3.41 12.14 13.03
C PRO A 91 -4.82 11.65 13.35
N ILE A 92 -5.59 11.15 12.36
CA ILE A 92 -6.93 10.58 12.61
C ILE A 92 -6.84 9.37 13.55
N PHE A 93 -5.88 8.47 13.30
CA PHE A 93 -5.70 7.30 14.12
C PHE A 93 -5.31 7.68 15.54
N THR A 94 -4.36 8.61 15.73
CA THR A 94 -3.94 9.04 17.07
C THR A 94 -5.00 9.86 17.82
N ASP A 95 -5.96 10.44 17.11
CA ASP A 95 -7.12 11.08 17.74
C ASP A 95 -8.02 10.03 18.40
N ILE A 96 -8.28 8.90 17.72
CA ILE A 96 -9.18 7.82 18.16
C ILE A 96 -8.48 6.80 19.08
N PHE A 97 -7.26 6.43 18.76
CA PHE A 97 -6.49 5.36 19.40
C PHE A 97 -5.22 5.91 20.05
N LYS A 98 -4.66 5.16 21.00
CA LYS A 98 -3.36 5.51 21.57
C LYS A 98 -2.28 5.56 20.50
N ASN A 99 -1.31 6.44 20.72
CA ASN A 99 -0.22 6.66 19.79
C ASN A 99 0.59 5.36 19.57
N PRO A 100 0.68 4.83 18.34
CA PRO A 100 1.45 3.62 18.06
C PRO A 100 2.95 3.80 18.33
N ALA A 101 3.48 5.03 18.28
CA ALA A 101 4.88 5.30 18.60
C ALA A 101 5.21 5.14 20.11
N GLU A 102 4.21 5.20 20.98
CA GLU A 102 4.35 5.04 22.43
C GLU A 102 4.21 3.58 22.88
N ASP A 103 4.00 2.65 21.94
CA ASP A 103 3.96 1.21 22.19
C ASP A 103 5.38 0.66 22.43
N VAL A 104 6.01 1.13 23.52
CA VAL A 104 7.36 0.72 23.97
C VAL A 104 7.32 -0.67 24.63
N SER A 105 6.13 -1.26 24.79
CA SER A 105 5.93 -2.62 25.28
C SER A 105 6.46 -3.65 24.29
N LYS A 106 7.78 -3.87 24.30
CA LYS A 106 8.35 -5.18 23.93
C LYS A 106 7.58 -6.22 24.74
N PRO A 107 6.82 -7.13 24.11
CA PRO A 107 6.19 -8.17 24.87
C PRO A 107 7.30 -9.01 25.52
N PRO A 108 7.22 -9.30 26.84
CA PRO A 108 8.03 -10.36 27.40
C PRO A 108 7.73 -11.63 26.58
N ARG A 109 8.78 -12.33 26.13
CA ARG A 109 8.65 -13.53 25.30
C ARG A 109 7.52 -14.40 25.86
N PRO A 110 6.46 -14.70 25.09
CA PRO A 110 5.36 -15.47 25.63
C PRO A 110 5.87 -16.86 26.03
N ARG A 111 5.62 -17.24 27.29
CA ARG A 111 5.52 -18.66 27.64
C ARG A 111 4.44 -19.23 26.72
N ARG A 112 4.80 -20.25 25.92
CA ARG A 112 3.98 -20.85 24.86
C ARG A 112 2.50 -20.97 25.32
N HIS A 113 1.56 -20.61 24.43
CA HIS A 113 0.10 -20.82 24.49
C HIS A 113 -0.86 -19.64 24.79
N LYS A 114 -0.44 -18.38 25.02
CA LYS A 114 -1.40 -17.24 25.03
C LYS A 114 -1.26 -16.37 23.79
N ALA A 115 -2.37 -16.20 23.05
CA ALA A 115 -2.45 -15.22 21.98
C ALA A 115 -2.14 -13.83 22.53
N LEU A 116 -1.21 -13.12 21.89
CA LEU A 116 -0.85 -11.78 22.31
C LEU A 116 -2.05 -10.84 22.05
N PRO A 117 -2.48 -10.03 23.04
CA PRO A 117 -3.52 -9.05 22.79
C PRO A 117 -3.08 -8.06 21.71
N CYS A 118 -4.02 -7.65 20.85
CA CYS A 118 -3.78 -6.60 19.83
C CYS A 118 -3.23 -5.33 20.51
N THR A 119 -2.22 -4.68 19.93
CA THR A 119 -1.65 -3.43 20.44
C THR A 119 -2.06 -2.24 19.55
N PRO A 120 -1.91 -0.98 19.99
CA PRO A 120 -2.19 0.18 19.14
C PRO A 120 -1.40 0.15 17.83
N SER A 121 -0.13 -0.29 17.86
CA SER A 121 0.68 -0.47 16.64
C SER A 121 0.10 -1.50 15.67
N ARG A 122 -0.40 -2.63 16.19
CA ARG A 122 -1.04 -3.66 15.35
C ARG A 122 -2.37 -3.18 14.78
N ALA A 123 -3.16 -2.45 15.56
CA ALA A 123 -4.38 -1.82 15.06
C ALA A 123 -4.06 -0.77 13.98
N PHE A 124 -2.98 0.00 14.14
CA PHE A 124 -2.51 0.97 13.15
C PHE A 124 -2.12 0.30 11.83
N GLU A 125 -1.31 -0.76 11.88
CA GLU A 125 -0.91 -1.53 10.69
C GLU A 125 -2.12 -2.20 10.03
N PHE A 126 -3.00 -2.80 10.83
CA PHE A 126 -4.17 -3.51 10.34
C PHE A 126 -5.17 -2.58 9.65
N CYS A 127 -5.52 -1.45 10.28
CA CYS A 127 -6.46 -0.49 9.71
C CYS A 127 -5.94 0.08 8.37
N TRP A 128 -4.64 0.38 8.29
CA TRP A 128 -4.04 0.81 7.02
C TRP A 128 -4.08 -0.29 5.95
N THR A 129 -3.75 -1.52 6.34
CA THR A 129 -3.78 -2.67 5.43
C THR A 129 -5.20 -2.93 4.93
N LEU A 130 -6.20 -2.88 5.81
CA LEU A 130 -7.61 -3.00 5.48
C LEU A 130 -8.01 -1.93 4.46
N PHE A 131 -7.66 -0.67 4.71
CA PHE A 131 -7.90 0.42 3.77
C PHE A 131 -7.32 0.11 2.38
N ILE A 132 -6.05 -0.30 2.29
CA ILE A 132 -5.41 -0.63 1.01
C ILE A 132 -6.09 -1.82 0.32
N CYS A 133 -6.49 -2.85 1.06
CA CYS A 133 -7.20 -4.01 0.53
C CYS A 133 -8.56 -3.63 -0.05
N VAL A 134 -9.36 -2.86 0.68
CA VAL A 134 -10.69 -2.42 0.22
C VAL A 134 -10.54 -1.45 -0.96
N LYS A 135 -9.56 -0.53 -0.90
CA LYS A 135 -9.21 0.35 -2.02
C LYS A 135 -8.94 -0.46 -3.29
N GLY A 136 -8.10 -1.49 -3.19
CA GLY A 136 -7.74 -2.35 -4.31
C GLY A 136 -8.90 -3.19 -4.87
N ALA A 137 -9.87 -3.56 -4.02
CA ALA A 137 -11.05 -4.31 -4.42
C ALA A 137 -12.09 -3.45 -5.17
N PHE A 138 -12.13 -2.14 -4.92
CA PHE A 138 -13.09 -1.21 -5.54
C PHE A 138 -12.37 0.02 -6.16
N PRO A 139 -11.70 -0.16 -7.31
CA PRO A 139 -10.93 0.92 -7.95
C PRO A 139 -11.81 2.09 -8.42
N ASP A 140 -13.01 1.80 -8.92
CA ASP A 140 -13.92 2.80 -9.49
C ASP A 140 -14.38 3.85 -8.48
N ILE A 141 -14.45 3.46 -7.20
CA ILE A 141 -14.84 4.34 -6.11
C ILE A 141 -13.61 5.03 -5.53
N SER A 142 -12.49 4.32 -5.41
CA SER A 142 -11.37 4.74 -4.57
C SER A 142 -10.22 5.42 -5.30
N ASP A 143 -10.25 5.60 -6.62
CA ASP A 143 -9.23 6.36 -7.36
C ASP A 143 -9.38 7.89 -7.21
N ASP A 144 -10.47 8.33 -6.56
CA ASP A 144 -10.67 9.71 -6.13
C ASP A 144 -10.23 9.93 -4.66
N LEU A 145 -9.72 11.14 -4.39
CA LEU A 145 -9.19 11.50 -3.08
C LEU A 145 -10.29 11.62 -2.02
N VAL A 146 -11.44 12.20 -2.37
CA VAL A 146 -12.56 12.40 -1.43
C VAL A 146 -13.14 11.06 -1.04
N ASN A 147 -13.42 10.20 -2.02
CA ASN A 147 -13.90 8.85 -1.75
C ASN A 147 -12.91 7.99 -0.97
N SER A 148 -11.60 8.11 -1.27
CA SER A 148 -10.56 7.43 -0.46
C SER A 148 -10.56 7.90 0.99
N TYR A 149 -10.83 9.18 1.22
CA TYR A 149 -10.92 9.73 2.57
C TYR A 149 -12.15 9.19 3.32
N HIS A 150 -13.32 9.15 2.67
CA HIS A 150 -14.52 8.52 3.25
C HIS A 150 -14.31 7.03 3.55
N LEU A 151 -13.65 6.30 2.64
CA LEU A 151 -13.30 4.90 2.85
C LEU A 151 -12.37 4.73 4.04
N LEU A 152 -11.37 5.61 4.21
CA LEU A 152 -10.48 5.58 5.37
C LEU A 152 -11.27 5.76 6.67
N LEU A 153 -12.18 6.74 6.72
CA LEU A 153 -13.02 6.97 7.90
C LEU A 153 -13.89 5.74 8.23
N ALA A 154 -14.46 5.09 7.21
CA ALA A 154 -15.22 3.86 7.40
C ALA A 154 -14.35 2.72 7.96
N CYS A 155 -13.10 2.60 7.51
CA CYS A 155 -12.16 1.64 8.11
C CYS A 155 -11.87 1.98 9.58
N CYS A 156 -11.58 3.24 9.90
CA CYS A 156 -11.33 3.69 11.28
C CYS A 156 -12.54 3.41 12.18
N ASP A 157 -13.74 3.74 11.73
CA ASP A 157 -15.00 3.50 12.44
C ASP A 157 -15.25 2.01 12.71
N LEU A 158 -14.98 1.15 11.72
CA LEU A 158 -15.07 -0.29 11.88
C LEU A 158 -14.11 -0.79 12.99
N ILE A 159 -12.86 -0.34 12.98
CA ILE A 159 -11.88 -0.74 14.01
C ILE A 159 -12.28 -0.21 15.39
N TYR A 160 -12.75 1.03 15.46
CA TYR A 160 -13.22 1.65 16.70
C TYR A 160 -14.41 0.90 17.30
N SER A 161 -15.43 0.62 16.49
CA SER A 161 -16.60 -0.16 16.87
C SER A 161 -16.22 -1.56 17.37
N ASN A 162 -15.27 -2.23 16.71
CA ASN A 162 -14.77 -3.53 17.16
C ASN A 162 -14.00 -3.43 18.48
N ALA A 163 -13.22 -2.37 18.70
CA ALA A 163 -12.52 -2.14 19.96
C ALA A 163 -13.50 -1.93 21.12
N LEU A 164 -14.58 -1.17 20.89
CA LEU A 164 -15.66 -0.98 21.87
C LEU A 164 -16.39 -2.29 22.17
N TYR A 165 -16.80 -3.04 21.14
CA TYR A 165 -17.49 -4.32 21.30
C TYR A 165 -16.64 -5.35 22.04
N ALA A 166 -15.33 -5.37 21.77
CA ALA A 166 -14.37 -6.23 22.48
C ALA A 166 -13.94 -5.67 23.85
N ASN A 167 -14.49 -4.54 24.30
CA ASN A 167 -14.14 -3.82 25.54
C ASN A 167 -12.64 -3.53 25.67
N ARG A 168 -11.95 -3.26 24.54
CA ARG A 168 -10.51 -2.96 24.45
C ARG A 168 -10.22 -1.47 24.62
N LYS A 169 -10.68 -0.90 25.74
CA LYS A 169 -10.44 0.51 26.10
C LYS A 169 -8.95 0.85 26.23
N ASP A 170 -8.11 -0.17 26.44
CA ASP A 170 -6.66 -0.02 26.48
C ASP A 170 -6.05 0.43 25.14
N LEU A 171 -6.74 0.21 24.01
CA LEU A 171 -6.34 0.67 22.69
C LEU A 171 -6.76 2.12 22.39
N LEU A 172 -7.81 2.60 23.05
CA LEU A 172 -8.47 3.87 22.72
C LEU A 172 -7.75 5.04 23.39
N ASN A 173 -7.77 6.19 22.71
CA ASN A 173 -7.34 7.45 23.30
C ASN A 173 -8.40 7.88 24.32
N PRO A 174 -8.05 8.07 25.61
CA PRO A 174 -9.02 8.47 26.64
C PRO A 174 -9.59 9.88 26.44
N ASN A 175 -8.94 10.71 25.61
CA ASN A 175 -9.40 12.06 25.28
C ASN A 175 -10.31 12.09 24.06
N PHE A 176 -10.51 10.94 23.38
CA PHE A 176 -11.45 10.85 22.28
C PHE A 176 -12.88 10.82 22.82
N PRO A 177 -13.79 11.68 22.30
CA PRO A 177 -15.16 11.80 22.81
C PRO A 177 -16.01 10.54 22.64
#